data_AF-A0A560EB83-F1
#
_entry.id   AF-A0A560EB83-F1
#
_cell.length_a   1.000
_cell.length_b   1.000
_cell.length_c   1.000
_cell.angle_alpha   90.00
_cell.angle_beta   90.00
_cell.angle_gamma   90.00
#
_symmetry.space_group_name_H-M   'P 1'
#
loop_
_entity.id
_entity.type
_entity.pdbx_description
1 polymer ?
#
loop_
_entity_poly.entity_id
_entity_poly.type
_entity_poly.pdbx_seq_one_letter_code
_entity_poly.pdbx_strand_id
1 'polypeptide(L)'
;MTPVEPETKKRSYATAITLGMLLLVVLLTCVPYLVSIALAEGPAPDNAADASPIFGVTIPAGYKQWELIAPAEEAPPLDELRAVVGNQTAIDAYQAGKLPFPDGTILVKRAWKRKQSPEFASATVPGVATTVQVMVKDSKKYAATGGWGFGRFIDGKPVDAAQHRTCWGCHEARAKSHDYVFTRLAP
;
A
#
# COMPACT_ATOMS: atom_id res chain seq x y z
N MET A 1 -54.50 35.56 -51.12
CA MET A 1 -53.09 35.13 -51.13
C MET A 1 -52.43 35.73 -49.91
N THR A 2 -52.25 34.95 -48.85
CA THR A 2 -51.49 35.32 -47.65
C THR A 2 -50.12 34.62 -47.72
N PRO A 3 -49.01 35.28 -47.36
CA PRO A 3 -47.69 34.69 -47.49
C PRO A 3 -47.41 33.75 -46.30
N VAL A 4 -46.89 32.57 -46.60
CA VAL A 4 -46.37 31.62 -45.62
C VAL A 4 -44.97 32.08 -45.22
N GLU A 5 -44.77 32.39 -43.93
CA GLU A 5 -43.47 32.74 -43.35
C GLU A 5 -42.62 31.46 -43.11
N PRO A 6 -41.30 31.47 -43.35
CA PRO A 6 -40.52 30.24 -43.36
C PRO A 6 -40.11 29.78 -41.94
N GLU A 7 -40.66 28.65 -41.50
CA GLU A 7 -40.38 27.98 -40.21
C GLU A 7 -38.93 27.47 -40.03
N THR A 8 -38.09 27.54 -41.07
CA THR A 8 -36.76 26.92 -41.09
C THR A 8 -35.73 27.59 -40.19
N LYS A 9 -35.87 28.89 -39.88
CA LYS A 9 -34.87 29.63 -39.09
C LYS A 9 -34.91 29.29 -37.59
N LYS A 10 -36.10 29.13 -37.00
CA LYS A 10 -36.27 28.85 -35.55
C LYS A 10 -35.69 27.49 -35.13
N ARG A 11 -35.83 26.48 -35.99
CA ARG A 11 -35.35 25.12 -35.71
C ARG A 11 -33.82 25.04 -35.69
N SER A 12 -33.15 25.82 -36.55
CA SER A 12 -31.67 25.90 -36.59
C SER A 12 -31.07 26.54 -35.34
N TYR A 13 -31.68 27.62 -34.83
CA TYR A 13 -31.21 28.25 -33.58
C TYR A 13 -31.42 27.36 -32.36
N ALA A 14 -32.56 26.66 -32.27
CA ALA A 14 -32.81 25.74 -31.17
C ALA A 14 -31.78 24.60 -31.10
N THR A 15 -31.40 24.03 -32.24
CA THR A 15 -30.35 22.97 -32.30
C THR A 15 -28.96 23.51 -32.02
N ALA A 16 -28.63 24.73 -32.47
CA ALA A 16 -27.35 25.37 -32.16
C ALA A 16 -27.22 25.72 -30.67
N ILE A 17 -28.30 26.17 -30.04
CA ILE A 17 -28.34 26.49 -28.61
C ILE A 17 -28.24 25.22 -27.75
N THR A 18 -28.91 24.13 -28.12
CA THR A 18 -28.81 22.86 -27.37
C THR A 18 -27.43 22.22 -27.51
N LEU A 19 -26.81 22.24 -28.69
CA LEU A 19 -25.41 21.81 -28.84
C LEU A 19 -24.45 22.69 -28.04
N GLY A 20 -24.64 24.01 -28.06
CA GLY A 20 -23.82 24.95 -27.30
C GLY A 20 -23.92 24.74 -25.80
N MET A 21 -25.12 24.50 -25.27
CA MET A 21 -25.33 24.18 -23.86
C MET A 21 -24.75 22.81 -23.47
N LEU A 22 -24.87 21.78 -24.32
CA LEU A 22 -24.26 20.48 -24.06
C LEU A 22 -22.72 20.58 -24.02
N LEU A 23 -22.12 21.30 -24.97
CA LEU A 23 -20.68 21.55 -25.00
C LEU A 23 -20.21 22.31 -23.76
N LEU A 24 -20.98 23.31 -23.31
CA LEU A 24 -20.67 24.09 -22.11
C LEU A 24 -20.76 23.23 -20.83
N VAL A 25 -21.77 22.35 -20.73
CA VAL A 25 -21.92 21.43 -19.58
C VAL A 25 -20.81 20.39 -19.55
N VAL A 26 -20.43 19.82 -20.70
CA VAL A 26 -19.29 18.90 -20.81
C VAL A 26 -17.98 19.60 -20.43
N LEU A 27 -17.75 20.83 -20.89
CA LEU A 27 -16.58 21.62 -20.48
C LEU A 27 -16.58 21.92 -18.97
N LEU A 28 -17.72 22.31 -18.40
CA LEU A 28 -17.84 22.67 -16.98
C LEU A 28 -17.76 21.46 -16.04
N THR A 29 -18.05 20.25 -16.50
CA THR A 29 -18.04 19.04 -15.65
C THR A 29 -16.81 18.17 -15.87
N CYS A 30 -16.36 17.99 -17.11
CA CYS A 30 -15.20 17.15 -17.41
C CYS A 30 -13.89 17.85 -17.08
N VAL A 31 -13.75 19.16 -17.31
CA VAL A 31 -12.48 19.87 -17.06
C VAL A 31 -12.09 19.89 -15.57
N PRO A 32 -12.98 20.23 -14.60
CA PRO A 32 -12.60 20.17 -13.18
C PRO A 32 -12.41 18.74 -12.67
N TYR A 33 -13.09 17.75 -13.27
CA TYR A 33 -12.88 16.34 -12.95
C TYR A 33 -11.50 15.85 -13.42
N LEU A 34 -11.06 16.25 -14.62
CA LEU A 34 -9.73 15.93 -15.16
C LEU A 34 -8.61 16.65 -14.39
N VAL A 35 -8.83 17.89 -13.94
CA VAL A 35 -7.88 18.62 -13.08
C VAL A 35 -7.74 17.96 -11.70
N SER A 36 -8.84 17.43 -11.14
CA SER A 36 -8.81 16.68 -9.86
C SER A 36 -8.02 15.38 -9.94
N ILE A 37 -8.03 14.70 -11.10
CA ILE A 37 -7.24 13.48 -11.31
C ILE A 37 -5.75 13.82 -11.47
N ALA A 38 -5.42 14.90 -12.19
CA ALA A 38 -4.04 15.33 -12.40
C ALA A 38 -3.34 15.85 -11.12
N LEU A 39 -4.11 16.30 -10.12
CA LEU A 39 -3.57 16.74 -8.83
C LEU A 39 -3.50 15.61 -7.79
N ALA A 40 -4.03 14.43 -8.07
CA ALA A 40 -3.95 13.26 -7.19
C ALA A 40 -2.58 12.54 -7.28
N GLU A 41 -1.83 12.79 -8.34
CA GLU A 41 -0.43 12.36 -8.47
C GLU A 41 0.46 13.42 -7.82
N GLY A 42 0.56 13.37 -6.49
CA GLY A 42 1.61 14.07 -5.76
C GLY A 42 3.00 13.70 -6.32
N PRO A 43 4.02 14.56 -6.15
CA PRO A 43 5.34 14.30 -6.70
C PRO A 43 5.81 12.92 -6.25
N ALA A 44 6.14 12.06 -7.21
CA ALA A 44 6.79 10.80 -6.92
C ALA A 44 8.06 11.14 -6.12
N PRO A 45 8.25 10.59 -4.91
CA PRO A 45 9.41 10.93 -4.14
C PRO A 45 10.66 10.49 -4.91
N ASP A 46 11.69 11.34 -4.97
CA ASP A 46 13.02 11.11 -5.56
C ASP A 46 13.84 9.98 -4.86
N ASN A 47 13.15 8.99 -4.29
CA ASN A 47 13.65 7.98 -3.35
C ASN A 47 13.96 6.65 -4.03
N ALA A 48 14.28 6.62 -5.33
CA ALA A 48 14.61 5.36 -6.03
C ALA A 48 15.77 4.60 -5.34
N ALA A 49 16.72 5.33 -4.74
CA ALA A 49 17.83 4.75 -3.97
C ALA A 49 17.40 4.10 -2.63
N ASP A 50 16.25 4.49 -2.09
CA ASP A 50 15.73 4.00 -0.81
C ASP A 50 14.62 2.93 -0.98
N ALA A 51 14.31 2.55 -2.23
CA ALA A 51 13.36 1.51 -2.55
C ALA A 51 14.03 0.13 -2.70
N SER A 52 13.29 -0.94 -2.42
CA SER A 52 13.80 -2.30 -2.61
C SER A 52 14.11 -2.58 -4.09
N PRO A 53 15.28 -3.15 -4.43
CA PRO A 53 15.79 -3.23 -5.81
C PRO A 53 15.02 -4.17 -6.76
N ILE A 54 13.93 -4.80 -6.30
CA ILE A 54 13.11 -5.75 -7.09
C ILE A 54 11.63 -5.34 -7.05
N PHE A 55 11.14 -4.91 -5.90
CA PHE A 55 9.73 -4.66 -5.69
C PHE A 55 9.40 -3.16 -5.64
N GLY A 56 10.41 -2.29 -5.53
CA GLY A 56 10.21 -0.85 -5.38
C GLY A 56 9.45 -0.49 -4.09
N VAL A 57 9.52 -1.35 -3.07
CA VAL A 57 8.88 -1.11 -1.77
C VAL A 57 9.79 -0.21 -0.94
N THR A 58 9.23 0.79 -0.28
CA THR A 58 9.92 1.68 0.66
C THR A 58 9.40 1.49 2.08
N ILE A 59 10.06 2.09 3.07
CA ILE A 59 9.53 2.17 4.43
C ILE A 59 8.38 3.22 4.43
N PRO A 60 7.13 2.85 4.79
CA PRO A 60 6.03 3.80 4.81
C PRO A 60 6.25 4.87 5.90
N ALA A 61 5.98 6.14 5.58
CA ALA A 61 5.98 7.19 6.60
C ALA A 61 4.90 6.91 7.66
N GLY A 62 5.17 7.24 8.92
CA GLY A 62 4.18 7.10 10.01
C GLY A 62 3.85 5.66 10.42
N TYR A 63 4.53 4.64 9.89
CA TYR A 63 4.23 3.25 10.24
C TYR A 63 4.42 2.93 11.74
N LYS A 64 5.21 3.72 12.46
CA LYS A 64 5.44 3.52 13.90
C LYS A 64 4.20 3.80 14.74
N GLN A 65 3.24 4.53 14.19
CA GLN A 65 1.95 4.87 14.78
C GLN A 65 0.84 3.90 14.36
N TRP A 66 1.13 2.95 13.47
CA TRP A 66 0.16 1.97 13.03
C TRP A 66 -0.13 0.94 14.12
N GLU A 67 -1.32 0.35 14.03
CA GLU A 67 -1.81 -0.60 15.02
C GLU A 67 -0.98 -1.90 15.01
N LEU A 68 -0.75 -2.43 16.21
CA LEU A 68 -0.02 -3.67 16.41
C LEU A 68 -0.88 -4.84 15.92
N ILE A 69 -0.33 -5.67 15.04
CA ILE A 69 -0.93 -6.95 14.66
C ILE A 69 -0.55 -8.00 15.68
N ALA A 70 0.74 -8.25 15.88
CA ALA A 70 1.21 -9.18 16.91
C ALA A 70 2.72 -9.04 17.17
N PRO A 71 3.18 -9.35 18.39
CA PRO A 71 4.57 -9.62 18.66
C PRO A 71 4.99 -11.01 18.15
N ALA A 72 6.29 -11.20 17.97
CA ALA A 72 6.90 -12.50 17.75
C ALA A 72 8.32 -12.51 18.32
N GLU A 73 8.83 -13.69 18.61
CA GLU A 73 10.24 -13.90 18.96
C GLU A 73 10.88 -14.82 17.94
N GLU A 74 12.08 -14.47 17.51
CA GLU A 74 12.92 -15.39 16.75
C GLU A 74 14.07 -15.88 17.62
N ALA A 75 14.13 -17.20 17.77
CA ALA A 75 15.17 -17.90 18.52
C ALA A 75 16.59 -17.64 17.93
N PRO A 76 17.65 -18.03 18.66
CA PRO A 76 18.99 -18.05 18.10
C PRO A 76 19.05 -18.79 16.74
N PRO A 77 19.91 -18.34 15.80
CA PRO A 77 21.01 -17.40 16.01
C PRO A 77 20.64 -15.92 15.88
N LEU A 78 19.45 -15.59 15.35
CA LEU A 78 19.06 -14.20 15.16
C LEU A 78 18.72 -13.54 16.49
N ASP A 79 18.05 -14.27 17.40
CA ASP A 79 17.80 -13.84 18.78
C ASP A 79 17.18 -12.43 18.82
N GLU A 80 16.00 -12.34 18.22
CA GLU A 80 15.29 -11.09 17.96
C GLU A 80 13.91 -11.06 18.60
N LEU A 81 13.57 -9.91 19.18
CA LEU A 81 12.19 -9.52 19.44
C LEU A 81 11.63 -8.82 18.21
N ARG A 82 10.39 -9.13 17.86
CA ARG A 82 9.74 -8.62 16.64
C ARG A 82 8.33 -8.17 16.94
N ALA A 83 7.89 -7.16 16.20
CA ALA A 83 6.52 -6.70 16.22
C ALA A 83 6.08 -6.36 14.79
N VAL A 84 4.90 -6.83 14.40
CA VAL A 84 4.28 -6.45 13.14
C VAL A 84 3.19 -5.44 13.41
N VAL A 85 3.23 -4.33 12.69
CA VAL A 85 2.17 -3.32 12.64
C VAL A 85 1.53 -3.31 11.26
N GLY A 86 0.27 -2.92 11.16
CA GLY A 86 -0.48 -2.90 9.90
C GLY A 86 -1.23 -1.58 9.71
N ASN A 87 -1.36 -1.15 8.45
CA ASN A 87 -2.22 -0.01 8.14
C ASN A 87 -3.70 -0.35 8.36
N GLN A 88 -4.59 0.64 8.26
CA GLN A 88 -6.03 0.45 8.48
C GLN A 88 -6.60 -0.69 7.61
N THR A 89 -6.21 -0.77 6.34
CA THR A 89 -6.64 -1.85 5.43
C THR A 89 -6.26 -3.24 5.94
N ALA A 90 -5.08 -3.38 6.54
CA ALA A 90 -4.66 -4.63 7.17
C ALA A 90 -5.53 -4.96 8.39
N ILE A 91 -5.76 -3.98 9.27
CA ILE A 91 -6.58 -4.15 10.48
C ILE A 91 -8.01 -4.55 10.12
N ASP A 92 -8.65 -3.83 9.21
CA ASP A 92 -10.01 -4.13 8.76
C ASP A 92 -10.10 -5.54 8.18
N ALA A 93 -9.09 -5.95 7.40
CA ALA A 93 -9.04 -7.30 6.83
C ALA A 93 -8.87 -8.37 7.92
N TYR A 94 -8.00 -8.15 8.90
CA TYR A 94 -7.84 -9.07 10.02
C TYR A 94 -9.11 -9.20 10.87
N GLN A 95 -9.72 -8.08 11.25
CA GLN A 95 -10.94 -8.06 12.05
C GLN A 95 -12.11 -8.74 11.33
N ALA A 96 -12.20 -8.60 10.00
CA ALA A 96 -13.21 -9.26 9.18
C ALA A 96 -12.86 -10.71 8.81
N GLY A 97 -11.67 -11.21 9.15
CA GLY A 97 -11.19 -12.53 8.70
C GLY A 97 -11.06 -12.64 7.17
N LYS A 98 -10.80 -11.53 6.48
CA LYS A 98 -10.83 -11.44 5.03
C LYS A 98 -9.52 -11.91 4.40
N LEU A 99 -9.63 -12.92 3.54
CA LEU A 99 -8.55 -13.39 2.66
C LEU A 99 -9.07 -13.54 1.22
N PRO A 100 -8.22 -13.29 0.19
CA PRO A 100 -6.90 -12.67 0.28
C PRO A 100 -6.97 -11.25 0.85
N PHE A 101 -5.86 -10.73 1.37
CA PHE A 101 -5.79 -9.36 1.83
C PHE A 101 -6.10 -8.40 0.67
N PRO A 102 -6.86 -7.31 0.90
CA PRO A 102 -7.14 -6.32 -0.13
C PRO A 102 -5.87 -5.62 -0.63
N ASP A 103 -5.87 -5.21 -1.90
CA ASP A 103 -4.84 -4.30 -2.42
C ASP A 103 -4.76 -3.03 -1.57
N GLY A 104 -3.54 -2.53 -1.37
CA GLY A 104 -3.25 -1.44 -0.43
C GLY A 104 -2.99 -1.90 1.01
N THR A 105 -3.12 -3.20 1.32
CA THR A 105 -2.67 -3.75 2.61
C THR A 105 -1.17 -3.58 2.75
N ILE A 106 -0.72 -3.04 3.88
CA ILE A 106 0.71 -2.92 4.20
C ILE A 106 0.94 -3.46 5.61
N LEU A 107 1.93 -4.36 5.73
CA LEU A 107 2.42 -4.88 6.99
C LEU A 107 3.90 -4.50 7.15
N VAL A 108 4.27 -4.03 8.34
CA VAL A 108 5.65 -3.67 8.67
C VAL A 108 6.09 -4.45 9.90
N LYS A 109 7.07 -5.34 9.70
CA LYS A 109 7.76 -6.06 10.77
C LYS A 109 8.98 -5.27 11.21
N ARG A 110 9.02 -4.94 12.49
CA ARG A 110 10.15 -4.32 13.17
C ARG A 110 10.87 -5.39 13.98
N ALA A 111 12.20 -5.40 13.95
CA ALA A 111 13.01 -6.36 14.67
C ALA A 111 14.13 -5.65 15.47
N TRP A 112 14.41 -6.21 16.64
CA TRP A 112 15.47 -5.77 17.54
C TRP A 112 16.17 -6.97 18.13
N LYS A 113 17.46 -6.85 18.46
CA LYS A 113 18.13 -7.80 19.34
C LYS A 113 17.38 -7.88 20.67
N ARG A 114 17.16 -9.09 21.17
CA ARG A 114 16.61 -9.29 22.51
C ARG A 114 17.64 -8.85 23.54
N LYS A 115 17.20 -8.13 24.58
CA LYS A 115 18.05 -7.65 25.68
C LYS A 115 17.37 -7.95 27.01
N GLN A 116 18.13 -8.37 28.02
CA GLN A 116 17.62 -8.48 29.39
C GLN A 116 17.11 -7.11 29.89
N SER A 117 15.93 -7.06 30.51
CA SER A 117 15.45 -5.83 31.15
C SER A 117 16.33 -5.49 32.35
N PRO A 118 16.84 -4.26 32.45
CA PRO A 118 17.55 -3.80 33.64
C PRO A 118 16.62 -3.57 34.84
N GLU A 119 15.32 -3.36 34.60
CA GLU A 119 14.32 -3.09 35.64
C GLU A 119 13.61 -4.35 36.15
N PHE A 120 13.54 -5.43 35.35
CA PHE A 120 12.81 -6.64 35.73
C PHE A 120 13.51 -7.93 35.27
N ALA A 121 14.12 -8.66 36.23
CA ALA A 121 15.01 -9.78 35.96
C ALA A 121 14.38 -10.95 35.16
N SER A 122 13.06 -11.11 35.18
CA SER A 122 12.37 -12.15 34.43
C SER A 122 11.91 -11.72 33.03
N ALA A 123 12.12 -10.45 32.63
CA ALA A 123 11.67 -9.92 31.35
C ALA A 123 12.82 -9.57 30.40
N THR A 124 12.54 -9.65 29.10
CA THR A 124 13.40 -9.10 28.05
C THR A 124 12.71 -7.94 27.34
N VAL A 125 13.51 -7.04 26.78
CA VAL A 125 13.07 -5.82 26.11
C VAL A 125 13.82 -5.64 24.78
N PRO A 126 13.28 -4.83 23.84
CA PRO A 126 13.99 -4.48 22.62
C PRO A 126 15.34 -3.81 22.90
N GLY A 127 16.39 -4.33 22.29
CA GLY A 127 17.73 -3.74 22.24
C GLY A 127 17.98 -2.98 20.94
N VAL A 128 19.13 -3.23 20.31
CA VAL A 128 19.53 -2.60 19.04
C VAL A 128 18.56 -3.03 17.93
N ALA A 129 18.06 -2.07 17.16
CA ALA A 129 17.24 -2.37 15.99
C ALA A 129 18.06 -3.11 14.94
N THR A 130 17.48 -4.14 14.33
CA THR A 130 18.17 -4.96 13.32
C THR A 130 17.61 -4.71 11.93
N THR A 131 16.30 -4.90 11.77
CA THR A 131 15.64 -4.73 10.47
C THR A 131 14.26 -4.10 10.59
N VAL A 132 13.90 -3.38 9.54
CA VAL A 132 12.51 -3.11 9.18
C VAL A 132 12.21 -3.92 7.93
N GLN A 133 11.11 -4.66 7.91
CA GLN A 133 10.68 -5.46 6.77
C GLN A 133 9.25 -5.08 6.43
N VAL A 134 8.98 -4.85 5.16
CA VAL A 134 7.70 -4.33 4.67
C VAL A 134 7.16 -5.31 3.63
N MET A 135 5.87 -5.59 3.68
CA MET A 135 5.16 -6.21 2.57
C MET A 135 3.93 -5.40 2.19
N VAL A 136 3.73 -5.21 0.87
CA VAL A 136 2.67 -4.40 0.29
C VAL A 136 1.84 -5.26 -0.66
N LYS A 137 0.52 -5.26 -0.49
CA LYS A 137 -0.41 -5.94 -1.39
C LYS A 137 -0.74 -5.04 -2.57
N ASP A 138 -0.44 -5.54 -3.76
CA ASP A 138 -0.90 -5.01 -5.05
C ASP A 138 -0.95 -6.19 -6.03
N SER A 139 -2.16 -6.70 -6.24
CA SER A 139 -2.43 -7.89 -7.04
C SER A 139 -1.97 -7.76 -8.50
N LYS A 140 -1.98 -6.54 -9.04
CA LYS A 140 -1.56 -6.27 -10.42
C LYS A 140 -0.06 -6.10 -10.51
N LYS A 141 0.53 -5.25 -9.65
CA LYS A 141 1.96 -4.94 -9.67
C LYS A 141 2.82 -6.15 -9.30
N TYR A 142 2.35 -6.99 -8.38
CA TYR A 142 3.11 -8.11 -7.83
C TYR A 142 2.48 -9.47 -8.18
N ALA A 143 1.87 -9.60 -9.36
CA ALA A 143 1.18 -10.82 -9.80
C ALA A 143 2.07 -12.08 -9.71
N ALA A 144 3.37 -11.96 -10.01
CA ALA A 144 4.33 -13.06 -9.95
C ALA A 144 4.65 -13.56 -8.52
N THR A 145 4.28 -12.80 -7.50
CA THR A 145 4.56 -13.09 -6.09
C THR A 145 3.29 -13.07 -5.25
N GLY A 146 2.20 -13.60 -5.81
CA GLY A 146 0.91 -13.73 -5.11
C GLY A 146 0.28 -12.38 -4.73
N GLY A 147 0.63 -11.31 -5.45
CA GLY A 147 0.18 -9.95 -5.17
C GLY A 147 0.97 -9.23 -4.09
N TRP A 148 2.13 -9.75 -3.66
CA TRP A 148 2.93 -9.14 -2.59
C TRP A 148 4.30 -8.64 -3.06
N GLY A 149 4.60 -7.37 -2.81
CA GLY A 149 5.93 -6.80 -2.92
C GLY A 149 6.63 -6.77 -1.57
N PHE A 150 7.95 -6.92 -1.54
CA PHE A 150 8.73 -7.03 -0.31
C PHE A 150 9.84 -5.98 -0.22
N GLY A 151 10.10 -5.52 1.00
CA GLY A 151 11.25 -4.68 1.34
C GLY A 151 11.89 -5.16 2.63
N ARG A 152 13.22 -5.17 2.67
CA ARG A 152 14.02 -5.42 3.88
C ARG A 152 15.07 -4.33 3.99
N PHE A 153 15.12 -3.72 5.16
CA PHE A 153 15.93 -2.53 5.41
C PHE A 153 16.76 -2.69 6.67
N ILE A 154 18.01 -2.23 6.61
CA ILE A 154 18.93 -2.10 7.73
C ILE A 154 19.31 -0.62 7.79
N ASP A 155 19.17 -0.01 8.96
CA ASP A 155 19.42 1.43 9.16
C ASP A 155 18.72 2.35 8.13
N GLY A 156 17.50 1.94 7.74
CA GLY A 156 16.67 2.68 6.77
C GLY A 156 17.06 2.46 5.31
N LYS A 157 18.10 1.68 5.01
CA LYS A 157 18.56 1.41 3.65
C LYS A 157 18.18 0.01 3.18
N PRO A 158 17.77 -0.17 1.90
CA PRO A 158 17.39 -1.48 1.39
C PRO A 158 18.61 -2.40 1.33
N VAL A 159 18.41 -3.67 1.70
CA VAL A 159 19.41 -4.71 1.42
C VAL A 159 19.49 -5.02 -0.08
N ASP A 160 20.51 -5.78 -0.48
CA ASP A 160 20.74 -6.11 -1.89
C ASP A 160 19.60 -6.96 -2.51
N ALA A 161 19.66 -7.08 -3.84
CA ALA A 161 18.69 -7.85 -4.62
C ALA A 161 18.74 -9.36 -4.34
N ALA A 162 19.89 -9.92 -3.96
CA ALA A 162 19.99 -11.35 -3.67
C ALA A 162 19.18 -11.71 -2.43
N GLN A 163 19.25 -10.89 -1.38
CA GLN A 163 18.43 -11.04 -0.18
C GLN A 163 16.94 -10.82 -0.46
N HIS A 164 16.57 -9.83 -1.28
CA HIS A 164 15.15 -9.61 -1.63
C HIS A 164 14.55 -10.76 -2.45
N ARG A 165 15.34 -11.45 -3.29
CA ARG A 165 14.87 -12.63 -4.04
C ARG A 165 14.41 -13.77 -3.12
N THR A 166 14.90 -13.86 -1.89
CA THR A 166 14.53 -14.96 -0.98
C THR A 166 13.18 -14.75 -0.30
N CYS A 167 12.62 -13.53 -0.33
CA CYS A 167 11.37 -13.20 0.38
C CYS A 167 10.20 -14.05 -0.13
N TRP A 168 9.96 -14.05 -1.44
CA TRP A 168 8.80 -14.72 -2.02
C TRP A 168 8.81 -16.23 -1.77
N GLY A 169 9.91 -16.92 -2.10
CA GLY A 169 9.96 -18.38 -1.97
C GLY A 169 9.70 -18.87 -0.54
N CYS A 170 10.13 -18.12 0.48
CA CYS A 170 9.84 -18.44 1.88
C CYS A 170 8.34 -18.25 2.21
N HIS A 171 7.77 -17.11 1.82
CA HIS A 171 6.36 -16.80 2.07
C HIS A 171 5.42 -17.74 1.31
N GLU A 172 5.75 -18.07 0.06
CA GLU A 172 5.04 -19.05 -0.76
C GLU A 172 5.05 -20.44 -0.12
N ALA A 173 6.23 -20.92 0.29
CA ALA A 173 6.36 -22.26 0.83
C ALA A 173 5.71 -22.45 2.22
N ARG A 174 5.60 -21.39 3.02
CA ARG A 174 5.25 -21.52 4.45
C ARG A 174 3.95 -20.83 4.86
N ALA A 175 3.43 -19.89 4.08
CA ALA A 175 2.26 -19.07 4.47
C ALA A 175 1.16 -19.00 3.40
N LYS A 176 1.20 -19.84 2.36
CA LYS A 176 0.23 -19.83 1.24
C LYS A 176 -1.23 -19.87 1.67
N SER A 177 -1.57 -20.66 2.70
CA SER A 177 -2.96 -20.81 3.18
C SER A 177 -3.53 -19.55 3.84
N HIS A 178 -2.70 -18.54 4.10
CA HIS A 178 -3.11 -17.29 4.73
C HIS A 178 -2.64 -16.08 3.90
N ASP A 179 -2.81 -16.21 2.59
CA ASP A 179 -2.41 -15.21 1.59
C ASP A 179 -0.96 -14.74 1.79
N TYR A 180 -0.06 -15.71 2.03
CA TYR A 180 1.38 -15.50 2.15
C TYR A 180 1.80 -14.66 3.37
N VAL A 181 0.91 -14.47 4.36
CA VAL A 181 1.19 -13.73 5.59
C VAL A 181 1.31 -14.68 6.79
N PHE A 182 2.45 -14.63 7.49
CA PHE A 182 2.68 -15.46 8.69
C PHE A 182 1.92 -14.97 9.92
N THR A 183 1.82 -13.65 10.09
CA THR A 183 1.30 -13.06 11.31
C THR A 183 -0.23 -13.17 11.37
N ARG A 184 -0.75 -13.48 12.56
CA ARG A 184 -2.17 -13.41 12.90
C ARG A 184 -2.39 -12.22 13.82
N LEU A 185 -3.57 -11.63 13.79
CA LEU A 185 -3.96 -10.60 14.75
C LEU A 185 -3.96 -11.23 16.15
N ALA A 186 -3.14 -10.69 17.05
CA ALA A 186 -3.18 -10.98 18.46
C ALA A 186 -4.35 -10.19 19.07
N PRO A 187 -5.22 -10.83 19.87
CA PRO A 187 -6.37 -10.17 20.51
C PRO A 187 -5.95 -9.21 21.63
#